data_AF-A0A960HV71-F1
#
_entry.id   AF-A0A960HV71-F1
#
_cell.length_a   1.000
_cell.length_b   1.000
_cell.length_c   1.000
_cell.angle_alpha   90.00
_cell.angle_beta   90.00
_cell.angle_gamma   90.00
#
_symmetry.space_group_name_H-M   'P 1'
#
loop_
_entity.id
_entity.type
_entity.pdbx_description
1 polymer ?
#
loop_
_entity_poly.entity_id
_entity_poly.type
_entity_poly.pdbx_seq_one_letter_code
_entity_poly.pdbx_strand_id
1 'polypeptide(L)'
;GRWDVAFGGVVDVGEDWGDAARRELREEAGVEAGLQALGGGAYEDADVSVLGQVYLARHDGPFAFDDGEVVEVDRIPLDGVEAWLEAHELCPDSLALAAGALVELHRR
;
A
#
# COMPACT_ATOMS: atom_id res chain seq x y z
N GLY A 1 -2.07 11.31 -12.89
CA GLY A 1 -2.56 10.32 -11.92
C GLY A 1 -2.03 10.71 -10.55
N ARG A 2 -2.41 9.97 -9.52
CA ARG A 2 -1.77 10.03 -8.20
C ARG A 2 -0.95 8.76 -8.00
N TRP A 3 0.10 8.85 -7.20
CA TRP A 3 0.86 7.69 -6.77
C TRP A 3 0.17 7.02 -5.59
N ASP A 4 0.12 5.69 -5.62
CA ASP A 4 -0.21 4.91 -4.44
C ASP A 4 1.08 4.39 -3.78
N VAL A 5 1.04 4.28 -2.46
CA VAL A 5 2.14 3.78 -1.62
C VAL A 5 1.82 2.43 -0.99
N ALA A 6 0.64 1.89 -1.26
CA ALA A 6 0.22 0.56 -0.86
C ALA A 6 -0.50 -0.13 -2.01
N PHE A 7 -0.50 -1.47 -1.98
CA PHE A 7 -1.44 -2.30 -2.74
C PHE A 7 -2.62 -2.61 -1.83
N GLY A 8 -3.84 -2.62 -2.35
CA GLY A 8 -5.00 -2.95 -1.52
C GLY A 8 -6.35 -2.63 -2.12
N GLY A 9 -7.35 -3.38 -1.63
CA GLY A 9 -8.74 -3.23 -2.01
C GLY A 9 -9.70 -3.49 -0.85
N VAL A 10 -10.97 -3.68 -1.18
CA VAL A 10 -12.05 -3.80 -0.21
C VAL A 10 -12.12 -5.23 0.33
N VAL A 11 -12.24 -5.35 1.65
CA VAL A 11 -12.47 -6.63 2.32
C VAL A 11 -13.91 -7.09 2.09
N ASP A 12 -14.08 -8.30 1.58
CA ASP A 12 -15.39 -8.89 1.35
C ASP A 12 -16.14 -9.17 2.67
N VAL A 13 -17.48 -9.28 2.58
CA VAL A 13 -18.30 -9.58 3.76
C VAL A 13 -17.94 -10.96 4.33
N GLY A 14 -17.33 -10.95 5.51
CA GLY A 14 -16.88 -12.17 6.21
C GLY A 14 -15.47 -12.63 5.84
N GLU A 15 -14.75 -11.88 4.99
CA GLU A 15 -13.34 -12.11 4.70
C GLU A 15 -12.46 -11.61 5.86
N ASP A 16 -11.38 -12.35 6.15
CA ASP A 16 -10.36 -11.89 7.09
C ASP A 16 -9.46 -10.84 6.43
N TRP A 17 -9.09 -9.80 7.17
CA TRP A 17 -8.23 -8.71 6.67
C TRP A 17 -6.90 -9.20 6.09
N GLY A 18 -6.29 -10.23 6.70
CA GLY A 18 -5.05 -10.80 6.22
C GLY A 18 -5.23 -11.63 4.94
N ASP A 19 -6.38 -12.28 4.79
CA ASP A 19 -6.73 -13.02 3.57
C ASP A 19 -7.00 -12.05 2.42
N ALA A 20 -7.75 -10.97 2.68
CA ALA A 20 -7.94 -9.87 1.73
C ALA A 20 -6.58 -9.28 1.31
N ALA A 21 -5.73 -8.88 2.25
CA ALA A 21 -4.43 -8.29 1.94
C ALA A 21 -3.52 -9.20 1.09
N ARG A 22 -3.58 -10.54 1.28
CA ARG A 22 -2.85 -11.50 0.42
C ARG A 22 -3.46 -11.59 -0.97
N ARG A 23 -4.80 -11.56 -1.07
CA ARG A 23 -5.52 -11.58 -2.34
C ARG A 23 -5.18 -10.35 -3.16
N GLU A 24 -5.28 -9.16 -2.57
CA GLU A 24 -4.98 -7.88 -3.24
C GLU A 24 -3.51 -7.78 -3.64
N LEU A 25 -2.56 -8.19 -2.78
CA LEU A 25 -1.14 -8.21 -3.15
C LEU A 25 -0.86 -9.09 -4.37
N ARG A 26 -1.57 -10.21 -4.51
CA ARG A 26 -1.45 -11.10 -5.68
C ARG A 26 -2.12 -10.49 -6.91
N GLU A 27 -3.25 -9.81 -6.73
CA GLU A 27 -4.04 -9.22 -7.83
C GLU A 27 -3.34 -8.00 -8.44
N GLU A 28 -2.88 -7.07 -7.59
CA GLU A 28 -2.29 -5.80 -8.04
C GLU A 28 -0.79 -5.88 -8.32
N ALA A 29 -0.03 -6.64 -7.52
CA ALA A 29 1.43 -6.72 -7.63
C ALA A 29 1.96 -8.04 -8.19
N GLY A 30 1.09 -9.05 -8.37
CA GLY A 30 1.45 -10.35 -8.94
C GLY A 30 2.33 -11.23 -8.05
N VAL A 31 2.39 -10.97 -6.74
CA VAL A 31 3.30 -11.67 -5.81
C VAL A 31 2.58 -12.26 -4.60
N GLU A 32 3.16 -13.32 -4.05
CA GLU A 32 2.76 -13.92 -2.78
C GLU A 32 3.89 -13.75 -1.76
N ALA A 33 3.58 -13.22 -0.57
CA ALA A 33 4.55 -12.99 0.48
C ALA A 33 3.94 -13.14 1.87
N GLY A 34 4.80 -13.31 2.88
CA GLY A 34 4.40 -13.19 4.27
C GLY A 34 4.01 -11.75 4.60
N LEU A 35 2.93 -11.58 5.38
CA LEU A 35 2.43 -10.27 5.81
C LEU A 35 2.73 -10.03 7.28
N GLN A 36 3.33 -8.89 7.59
CA GLN A 36 3.45 -8.38 8.95
C GLN A 36 2.42 -7.26 9.16
N ALA A 37 1.49 -7.44 10.10
CA ALA A 37 0.55 -6.39 10.48
C ALA A 37 1.29 -5.21 11.12
N LEU A 38 0.99 -3.99 10.66
CA LEU A 38 1.58 -2.75 11.18
C LEU A 38 0.59 -1.89 11.96
N GLY A 39 -0.70 -2.22 11.88
CA GLY A 39 -1.79 -1.45 12.49
C GLY A 39 -2.81 -1.05 11.44
N GLY A 40 -3.60 -0.03 11.73
CA GLY A 40 -4.65 0.46 10.85
C GLY A 40 -5.29 1.71 11.41
N GLY A 41 -6.23 2.27 10.66
CA GLY A 41 -6.88 3.52 11.00
C GLY A 41 -8.07 3.82 10.11
N ALA A 42 -8.76 4.89 10.45
CA ALA A 42 -9.82 5.45 9.62
C ALA A 42 -9.31 6.70 8.89
N TYR A 43 -9.77 6.86 7.65
CA TYR A 43 -9.58 8.04 6.83
C TYR A 43 -10.92 8.45 6.24
N GLU A 44 -11.18 9.75 6.16
CA GLU A 44 -12.39 10.27 5.51
C GLU A 44 -12.10 11.64 4.92
N ASP A 45 -12.55 11.85 3.69
CA ASP A 45 -12.62 13.16 3.04
C ASP A 45 -13.93 13.32 2.26
N ALA A 46 -13.97 14.24 1.30
CA ALA A 46 -15.17 14.49 0.51
C ALA A 46 -15.48 13.39 -0.52
N ASP A 47 -14.48 12.57 -0.88
CA ASP A 47 -14.55 11.58 -1.96
C ASP A 47 -14.64 10.15 -1.41
N VAL A 48 -13.96 9.85 -0.30
CA VAL A 48 -13.85 8.50 0.27
C VAL A 48 -13.97 8.44 1.78
N SER A 49 -14.42 7.30 2.30
CA SER A 49 -14.37 6.93 3.72
C SER A 49 -13.84 5.51 3.83
N VAL A 50 -12.73 5.34 4.54
CA VAL A 50 -11.95 4.11 4.61
C VAL A 50 -11.69 3.74 6.06
N LEU A 51 -11.93 2.49 6.41
CA LEU A 51 -11.35 1.85 7.60
C LEU A 51 -10.39 0.78 7.08
N GLY A 52 -9.09 0.96 7.31
CA GLY A 52 -8.06 0.13 6.69
C GLY A 52 -7.10 -0.48 7.70
N GLN A 53 -6.57 -1.65 7.35
CA GLN A 53 -5.46 -2.31 8.03
C GLN A 53 -4.24 -2.33 7.11
N VAL A 54 -3.08 -1.98 7.64
CA VAL A 54 -1.82 -1.88 6.91
C VAL A 54 -0.93 -3.07 7.23
N TYR A 55 -0.43 -3.69 6.17
CA TYR A 55 0.47 -4.83 6.23
C TYR A 55 1.76 -4.54 5.46
N LEU A 56 2.84 -5.17 5.90
CA LEU A 56 4.13 -5.10 5.25
C LEU A 56 4.50 -6.44 4.63
N ALA A 57 4.71 -6.43 3.32
CA ALA A 57 5.28 -7.53 2.56
C ALA A 57 6.75 -7.23 2.21
N ARG A 58 7.57 -8.28 2.06
CA ARG A 58 8.92 -8.21 1.51
C ARG A 58 9.06 -9.25 0.41
N HIS A 59 9.43 -8.81 -0.78
CA HIS A 59 9.59 -9.66 -1.95
C HIS A 59 10.55 -9.01 -2.95
N ASP A 60 11.38 -9.81 -3.63
CA ASP A 60 12.36 -9.31 -4.61
C ASP A 60 11.80 -9.25 -6.05
N GLY A 61 10.52 -9.58 -6.20
CA GLY A 61 9.83 -9.72 -7.49
C GLY A 61 10.01 -11.10 -8.13
N PRO A 62 9.69 -11.25 -9.43
CA PRO A 62 9.17 -10.21 -10.32
C PRO A 62 7.80 -9.69 -9.85
N PHE A 63 7.50 -8.43 -10.17
CA PHE A 63 6.17 -7.83 -9.97
C PHE A 63 5.46 -7.76 -11.32
N ALA A 64 4.15 -7.97 -11.32
CA ALA A 64 3.28 -7.84 -12.49
C ALA A 64 2.04 -7.02 -12.11
N PHE A 65 1.70 -6.02 -12.93
CA PHE A 65 0.65 -5.04 -12.66
C PHE A 65 -0.37 -5.11 -13.80
N ASP A 66 -1.14 -6.20 -13.84
CA ASP A 66 -1.91 -6.62 -15.02
C ASP A 66 -3.39 -6.21 -14.97
N ASP A 67 -3.84 -5.57 -13.89
CA ASP A 67 -5.24 -5.14 -13.68
C ASP A 67 -5.64 -3.89 -14.50
N GLY A 68 -4.66 -3.14 -14.99
CA GLY A 68 -4.85 -1.90 -15.74
C GLY A 68 -5.04 -0.65 -14.89
N GLU A 69 -4.92 -0.75 -13.56
CA GLU A 69 -4.98 0.38 -12.63
C GLU A 69 -3.63 1.12 -12.56
N VAL A 70 -2.54 0.35 -12.68
CA VAL A 70 -1.18 0.88 -12.60
C VAL A 70 -0.66 1.30 -13.97
N VAL A 71 -0.37 2.59 -14.12
CA VAL A 71 0.22 3.16 -15.35
C VAL A 71 1.72 3.38 -15.27
N GLU A 72 2.27 3.45 -14.06
CA GLU A 72 3.68 3.71 -13.78
C GLU A 72 4.06 3.13 -12.41
N VAL A 73 5.31 2.68 -12.28
CA VAL A 73 5.89 2.19 -11.01
C VAL A 73 7.30 2.73 -10.83
N ASP A 74 7.67 2.98 -9.57
CA ASP A 74 9.02 3.41 -9.20
C ASP A 74 9.58 2.56 -8.06
N ARG A 75 10.91 2.46 -7.99
CA ARG A 75 11.64 1.72 -6.94
C ARG A 75 12.46 2.69 -6.12
N ILE A 76 11.96 2.98 -4.92
CA ILE A 76 12.52 4.01 -4.07
C ILE A 76 13.45 3.38 -3.04
N PRO A 77 14.73 3.81 -2.95
CA PRO A 77 15.57 3.48 -1.81
C PRO A 77 14.92 3.94 -0.50
N LEU A 78 15.00 3.13 0.56
CA LEU A 78 14.37 3.47 1.84
C LEU A 78 14.85 4.80 2.42
N ASP A 79 16.11 5.16 2.21
CA ASP A 79 16.69 6.45 2.62
C ASP A 79 16.25 7.66 1.78
N GLY A 80 15.60 7.42 0.65
CA GLY A 80 14.98 8.44 -0.18
C GLY A 80 13.46 8.57 0.01
N VAL A 81 12.83 7.72 0.83
CA VAL A 81 11.36 7.61 0.85
C VAL A 81 10.67 8.89 1.34
N GLU A 82 11.19 9.54 2.38
CA GLU A 82 10.62 10.80 2.91
C GLU A 82 10.64 11.89 1.83
N ALA A 83 11.79 12.11 1.18
CA ALA A 83 11.93 13.10 0.13
C ALA A 83 11.08 12.79 -1.10
N TRP A 84 10.92 11.50 -1.44
CA TRP A 84 10.10 11.08 -2.57
C TRP A 84 8.61 11.34 -2.29
N LEU A 85 8.11 11.01 -1.10
CA LEU A 85 6.72 11.28 -0.70
C LEU A 85 6.40 12.78 -0.74
N GLU A 86 7.32 13.64 -0.33
CA GLU A 86 7.13 15.10 -0.37
C GLU A 86 7.11 15.67 -1.81
N ALA A 87 7.75 14.99 -2.76
CA ALA A 87 7.91 15.47 -4.13
C ALA A 87 6.80 15.04 -5.10
N HIS A 88 5.89 14.15 -4.69
CA HIS A 88 4.90 13.54 -5.58
C HIS A 88 3.46 13.75 -5.10
N GLU A 89 2.51 13.81 -6.04
CA GLU A 89 1.08 13.81 -5.73
C GLU A 89 0.62 12.37 -5.44
N LEU A 90 0.10 12.14 -4.23
CA LEU A 90 -0.22 10.83 -3.70
C LEU A 90 -1.73 10.67 -3.45
N CYS A 91 -2.21 9.43 -3.44
CA CYS A 91 -3.55 9.10 -2.93
C CYS A 91 -3.63 9.52 -1.45
N PRO A 92 -4.57 10.41 -1.07
CA PRO A 92 -4.62 10.97 0.29
C PRO A 92 -4.84 9.93 1.39
N ASP A 93 -5.65 8.92 1.11
CA ASP A 93 -5.98 7.81 2.00
C ASP A 93 -4.78 6.88 2.24
N SER A 94 -4.08 6.47 1.18
CA SER A 94 -2.89 5.63 1.33
C SER A 94 -1.73 6.38 1.98
N LEU A 95 -1.56 7.68 1.69
CA LEU A 95 -0.63 8.54 2.41
C LEU A 95 -0.98 8.60 3.91
N ALA A 96 -2.25 8.82 4.26
CA ALA A 96 -2.69 8.93 5.64
C ALA A 96 -2.52 7.62 6.43
N LEU A 97 -2.77 6.47 5.79
CA LEU A 97 -2.76 5.17 6.45
C LEU A 97 -1.37 4.52 6.46
N ALA A 98 -0.60 4.62 5.37
CA ALA A 98 0.61 3.81 5.17
C ALA A 98 1.93 4.58 5.27
N ALA A 99 1.96 5.89 4.99
CA ALA A 99 3.22 6.64 4.92
C ALA A 99 4.02 6.61 6.22
N GLY A 100 3.35 6.68 7.37
CA GLY A 100 4.00 6.59 8.68
C GLY A 100 4.81 5.30 8.86
N ALA A 101 4.32 4.18 8.32
CA ALA A 101 5.03 2.91 8.38
C ALA A 101 6.28 2.90 7.48
N LEU A 102 6.21 3.49 6.29
CA LEU A 102 7.37 3.61 5.38
C LEU A 102 8.50 4.42 6.02
N VAL A 103 8.15 5.54 6.66
CA VAL A 103 9.10 6.39 7.38
C VAL A 103 9.72 5.66 8.58
N GLU A 104 8.94 4.88 9.31
CA GLU A 104 9.47 4.09 10.42
C GLU A 104 10.44 3.00 9.94
N LEU A 105 10.18 2.38 8.80
CA LEU A 105 11.07 1.36 8.22
C LEU A 105 12.44 1.93 7.82
N HIS A 106 12.50 3.16 7.33
CA HIS A 106 13.76 3.85 7.06
C HIS A 106 14.60 4.04 8.34
N ARG A 107 13.95 4.30 9.47
CA ARG A 107 14.61 4.68 10.74
C ARG A 107 15.12 3.48 11.55
N ARG A 108 14.91 2.24 11.08
CA ARG A 108 15.34 0.99 11.73
C ARG A 108 16.58 0.42 11.04
#